data_AF-A0A2U8T1V5-F1
#
_entry.id   AF-A0A2U8T1V5-F1
#
_cell.length_a   1.000
_cell.length_b   1.000
_cell.length_c   1.000
_cell.angle_alpha   90.00
_cell.angle_beta   90.00
_cell.angle_gamma   90.00
#
_symmetry.space_group_name_H-M   'P 1'
#
loop_
_entity.id
_entity.type
_entity.pdbx_description
1 polymer ?
#
loop_
_entity_poly.entity_id
_entity_poly.type
_entity_poly.pdbx_seq_one_letter_code
_entity_poly.pdbx_strand_id
1 'polypeptide(L)' 'MEIWKYGNMEIWKYGNMEIWKYGNMEIWKYGNEVRNRRL' A
#
# COMPACT_ATOMS: atom_id res chain seq x y z
N MET A 1 -5.82 12.56 26.86
CA MET A 1 -4.75 12.74 25.86
C MET A 1 -4.31 11.44 25.19
N GLU A 2 -4.54 10.27 25.79
CA GLU A 2 -4.07 8.98 25.23
C GLU A 2 -4.84 8.54 23.99
N ILE A 3 -6.16 8.77 23.94
CA ILE A 3 -7.04 8.37 22.82
C ILE A 3 -6.55 8.94 21.47
N TRP A 4 -6.06 10.18 21.46
CA TRP A 4 -5.56 10.84 20.25
C TRP A 4 -4.26 10.24 19.73
N LYS A 5 -3.39 9.73 20.62
CA LYS A 5 -2.15 9.06 20.20
C LYS A 5 -2.44 7.69 19.61
N TYR A 6 -3.32 6.91 20.23
CA TYR A 6 -3.64 5.56 19.76
C TYR A 6 -4.38 5.59 18.42
N GLY A 7 -5.40 6.44 18.26
CA GLY A 7 -6.17 6.52 17.00
C GLY A 7 -5.32 6.94 15.80
N ASN A 8 -4.45 7.94 15.98
CA ASN A 8 -3.55 8.36 14.88
C ASN A 8 -2.50 7.30 14.54
N MET A 9 -1.99 6.59 15.54
CA MET A 9 -0.95 5.57 15.33
C MET A 9 -1.50 4.34 14.61
N GLU A 10 -2.76 3.95 14.90
CA GLU A 10 -3.45 2.89 14.16
C GLU A 10 -3.73 3.29 12.71
N ILE A 11 -4.27 4.50 12.47
CA ILE A 11 -4.54 4.99 11.12
C ILE A 11 -3.25 5.05 10.30
N TRP A 12 -2.17 5.56 10.87
CA TRP A 12 -0.88 5.65 10.19
C TRP A 12 -0.28 4.28 9.90
N LYS A 13 -0.35 3.32 10.83
CA LYS A 13 0.20 1.98 10.60
C LYS A 13 -0.61 1.21 9.58
N TYR A 14 -1.92 1.12 9.76
CA TYR A 14 -2.78 0.29 8.92
C TYR A 14 -2.99 0.91 7.54
N GLY A 15 -3.33 2.20 7.49
CA GLY A 15 -3.58 2.90 6.23
C GLY A 15 -2.36 2.95 5.31
N ASN A 16 -1.18 3.30 5.83
CA ASN A 16 0.03 3.30 5.00
C ASN A 16 0.49 1.89 4.62
N MET A 17 0.39 0.89 5.51
CA MET A 17 0.77 -0.48 5.16
C MET A 17 -0.10 -1.05 4.05
N GLU A 18 -1.42 -0.83 4.10
CA GLU A 18 -2.32 -1.30 3.05
C GLU A 18 -2.02 -0.64 1.71
N ILE A 19 -1.87 0.70 1.69
CA ILE A 19 -1.53 1.43 0.47
C ILE A 19 -0.19 0.94 -0.11
N TRP A 20 0.83 0.77 0.73
CA TRP A 20 2.13 0.31 0.28
C TRP A 20 2.13 -1.14 -0.22
N LYS A 21 1.43 -2.06 0.46
CA LYS A 21 1.38 -3.46 0.03
C LYS A 21 0.55 -3.63 -1.23
N TYR A 22 -0.67 -3.12 -1.25
CA TYR A 22 -1.60 -3.34 -2.35
C TYR A 22 -1.21 -2.51 -3.58
N GLY A 23 -0.94 -1.21 -3.40
CA GLY A 23 -0.58 -0.32 -4.50
C GLY A 23 0.70 -0.74 -5.22
N ASN A 24 1.78 -1.04 -4.48
CA ASN A 24 3.03 -1.47 -5.13
C ASN A 24 2.92 -2.86 -5.75
N MET A 25 2.22 -3.83 -5.14
CA MET A 25 2.07 -5.16 -5.74
C MET A 25 1.26 -5.12 -7.03
N GLU A 26 0.18 -4.33 -7.10
CA GLU A 26 -0.60 -4.18 -8.32
C GLU A 26 0.23 -3.51 -9.42
N ILE A 27 0.94 -2.42 -9.12
CA ILE A 27 1.79 -1.73 -10.10
C ILE A 27 2.88 -2.67 -10.64
N TRP A 28 3.51 -3.47 -9.77
CA TRP A 28 4.53 -4.43 -10.19
C TRP A 28 3.97 -5.56 -11.04
N LYS A 29 2.82 -6.14 -10.67
CA LYS A 29 2.19 -7.23 -11.44
C LYS A 29 1.71 -6.72 -12.80
N TYR A 30 0.93 -5.65 -12.82
CA TYR A 30 0.41 -5.09 -14.07
C TYR A 30 1.53 -4.52 -14.95
N GLY A 31 2.50 -3.81 -14.37
CA GLY A 31 3.64 -3.28 -15.14
C GLY A 31 4.49 -4.37 -15.79
N ASN A 32 4.75 -5.47 -15.06
CA ASN A 32 5.53 -6.58 -15.60
C ASN A 32 4.73 -7.41 -16.61
N GLU A 33 3.42 -7.57 -16.41
CA GLU A 33 2.54 -8.23 -17.38
C GLU A 33 2.40 -7.43 -18.68
N VAL A 34 2.22 -6.11 -18.59
CA VAL A 34 2.22 -5.21 -19.77
C VAL A 34 3.55 -5.25 -20.49
N ARG A 35 4.67 -5.34 -19.76
CA ARG A 35 6.00 -5.48 -20.36
C ARG A 35 6.16 -6.82 -21.09
N ASN A 36 5.69 -7.92 -20.51
CA ASN A 36 5.76 -9.25 -21.12
C ASN A 36 4.81 -9.45 -22.31
N ARG A 37 3.70 -8.71 -22.40
CA ARG A 37 2.81 -8.74 -23.59
C ARG A 37 3.34 -7.91 -24.77
N ARG A 38 4.32 -7.03 -24.54
CA ARG A 38 4.90 -6.16 -25.57
C ARG A 38 6.22 -6.69 -26.14
N LEU A 39 6.71 -7.82 -25.63
CA LEU A 39 7.80 -8.62 -26.19
C LEU A 39 7.20 -9.86 -26.88
#